data_AF-A0A537VPC7-F1
#
_entry.id   AF-A0A537VPC7-F1
#
_cell.length_a   1.000
_cell.length_b   1.000
_cell.length_c   1.000
_cell.angle_alpha   90.00
_cell.angle_beta   90.00
_cell.angle_gamma   90.00
#
_symmetry.space_group_name_H-M   'P 1'
#
loop_
_entity.id
_entity.type
_entity.pdbx_description
1 polymer ?
#
loop_
_entity_poly.entity_id
_entity_poly.type
_entity_poly.pdbx_seq_one_letter_code
_entity_poly.pdbx_strand_id
1 'polypeptide(L)'
;TTLSLKPTDYCVDARLAEIAFGDWEGLTYDDVLARDKDILAKRESDNWHFLPPGGESYAQVTLRIRNWYETVGKDTVVAAHGGTARALIAHLALASPQHAAHYSIDQGVVYVFEGNRLARHA
;
A
#
# COMPACT_ATOMS: atom_id res chain seq x y z
N THR A 1 -8.33 16.99 10.92
CA THR A 1 -7.96 18.13 10.06
C THR A 1 -8.42 17.81 8.65
N THR A 2 -9.38 18.57 8.11
CA THR A 2 -9.86 18.40 6.73
C THR A 2 -8.97 19.20 5.79
N LEU A 3 -8.71 18.70 4.57
CA LEU A 3 -7.86 19.35 3.56
C LEU A 3 -8.41 20.70 3.03
N SER A 4 -9.52 21.21 3.57
CA SER A 4 -10.26 22.38 3.09
C SER A 4 -10.63 22.34 1.60
N LEU A 5 -10.61 21.15 1.01
CA LEU A 5 -11.11 20.88 -0.33
C LEU A 5 -12.63 20.73 -0.28
N LYS A 6 -13.33 21.22 -1.30
CA LYS A 6 -14.76 20.96 -1.41
C LYS A 6 -14.96 19.47 -1.71
N PRO A 7 -15.96 18.79 -1.13
CA PRO A 7 -16.23 17.39 -1.42
C PRO A 7 -16.47 17.06 -2.90
N THR A 8 -16.80 18.07 -3.71
CA THR A 8 -16.94 17.95 -5.17
C THR A 8 -15.62 17.94 -5.93
N ASP A 9 -14.53 18.34 -5.29
CA ASP A 9 -13.23 18.53 -5.94
C ASP A 9 -12.35 17.27 -5.82
N TYR A 10 -12.82 16.24 -5.11
CA TYR A 10 -12.18 14.94 -4.99
C TYR A 10 -13.21 13.80 -4.93
N CYS A 11 -12.76 12.58 -5.20
CA CYS A 11 -13.54 11.38 -4.94
C CYS A 11 -12.81 10.49 -3.92
N VAL A 12 -13.59 9.68 -3.21
CA VAL A 12 -13.05 8.63 -2.33
C VAL A 12 -13.28 7.30 -3.03
N ASP A 13 -12.23 6.49 -3.10
CA ASP A 13 -12.30 5.15 -3.68
C ASP A 13 -11.88 4.12 -2.63
N ALA A 14 -12.78 3.19 -2.29
CA ALA A 14 -12.52 2.15 -1.30
C ALA A 14 -11.34 1.25 -1.70
N ARG A 15 -11.02 1.15 -2.99
CA ARG A 15 -9.88 0.36 -3.48
C ARG A 15 -8.53 0.95 -3.09
N LEU A 16 -8.47 2.23 -2.70
CA LEU A 16 -7.24 2.92 -2.29
C LEU A 16 -6.92 2.82 -0.79
N ALA A 17 -7.80 2.20 0.01
CA ALA A 17 -7.59 2.01 1.44
C ALA A 17 -6.28 1.27 1.74
N GLU A 18 -5.71 1.47 2.94
CA GLU A 18 -4.51 0.74 3.36
C GLU A 18 -4.75 -0.77 3.38
N ILE A 19 -3.67 -1.54 3.25
CA ILE A 19 -3.70 -3.00 3.50
C ILE A 19 -4.29 -3.28 4.87
N ALA A 20 -5.25 -4.21 4.94
CA ALA A 20 -5.81 -4.61 6.23
C ALA A 20 -4.81 -5.49 7.00
N PHE A 21 -4.50 -5.10 8.23
CA PHE A 21 -3.64 -5.87 9.14
C PHE A 21 -4.42 -6.88 10.00
N GLY A 22 -5.75 -6.88 9.92
CA GLY A 22 -6.61 -7.84 10.61
C GLY A 22 -6.46 -7.78 12.13
N ASP A 23 -6.13 -8.90 12.75
CA ASP A 23 -5.94 -8.99 14.21
C ASP A 23 -4.73 -8.19 14.74
N TRP A 24 -3.92 -7.62 13.84
CA TRP A 24 -2.81 -6.71 14.17
C TRP A 24 -3.20 -5.23 14.11
N GLU A 25 -4.44 -4.90 13.70
CA GLU A 25 -4.91 -3.52 13.69
C GLU A 25 -4.81 -2.85 15.07
N GLY A 26 -4.30 -1.61 15.09
CA GLY A 26 -4.11 -0.83 16.32
C GLY A 26 -2.93 -1.28 17.20
N LEU A 27 -2.21 -2.34 16.83
CA LEU A 27 -1.01 -2.78 17.54
C LEU A 27 0.24 -2.09 17.00
N THR A 28 1.23 -1.90 17.88
CA THR A 28 2.59 -1.57 17.45
C THR A 28 3.30 -2.82 16.95
N TYR A 29 4.42 -2.62 16.26
CA TYR A 29 5.27 -3.75 15.86
C TYR A 29 5.78 -4.56 17.06
N ASP A 30 6.13 -3.89 18.17
CA ASP A 30 6.61 -4.56 19.39
C ASP A 30 5.51 -5.41 20.04
N ASP A 31 4.26 -4.94 20.01
CA ASP A 31 3.10 -5.71 20.47
C ASP A 31 2.91 -6.98 19.63
N VAL A 32 3.00 -6.86 18.30
CA VAL A 32 2.91 -8.01 17.38
C VAL A 32 4.07 -8.97 17.59
N LEU A 33 5.29 -8.47 17.77
CA LEU A 33 6.46 -9.29 18.04
C LEU A 33 6.34 -10.05 19.36
N ALA A 34 5.79 -9.43 20.40
CA ALA A 34 5.56 -10.07 21.69
C ALA A 34 4.44 -11.12 21.64
N ARG A 35 3.37 -10.86 20.87
CA ARG A 35 2.18 -11.71 20.79
C ARG A 35 2.34 -12.88 19.80
N ASP A 36 2.86 -12.60 18.61
CA ASP A 36 2.74 -13.44 17.42
C ASP A 36 4.11 -13.67 16.72
N LYS A 37 5.21 -13.76 17.47
CA LYS A 37 6.58 -13.89 16.96
C LYS A 37 6.75 -14.92 15.83
N ASP A 38 6.18 -16.11 15.99
CA ASP A 38 6.31 -17.19 14.99
C ASP A 38 5.53 -16.89 13.71
N ILE A 39 4.41 -16.17 13.82
CA ILE A 39 3.62 -15.73 12.68
C ILE A 39 4.37 -14.60 11.96
N LEU A 40 4.94 -13.67 12.72
CA LEU A 40 5.76 -12.60 12.17
C LEU A 40 6.99 -13.13 11.42
N ALA A 41 7.63 -14.20 11.90
CA ALA A 41 8.71 -14.87 11.19
C ALA A 41 8.26 -15.43 9.82
N LYS A 42 7.03 -15.93 9.71
CA LYS A 42 6.47 -16.35 8.41
C LYS A 42 6.28 -15.15 7.48
N ARG A 43 5.81 -14.02 8.01
CA ARG A 43 5.71 -12.78 7.25
C ARG A 43 7.06 -12.35 6.70
N GLU A 44 8.11 -12.37 7.50
CA GLU A 44 9.44 -11.97 7.03
C GLU A 44 10.00 -12.92 5.95
N SER A 45 9.58 -14.19 5.93
CA SER A 45 9.98 -15.14 4.88
C SER A 45 9.25 -14.96 3.55
N ASP A 46 8.00 -14.51 3.56
CA ASP A 46 7.20 -14.26 2.35
C ASP A 46 6.17 -13.15 2.60
N ASN A 47 6.64 -11.92 2.71
CA ASN A 47 5.80 -10.77 3.03
C ASN A 47 4.76 -10.50 1.92
N TRP A 48 5.03 -10.94 0.69
CA TRP A 48 4.14 -10.70 -0.45
C TRP A 48 2.85 -11.52 -0.38
N HIS A 49 2.96 -12.81 -0.06
CA HIS A 49 1.80 -13.69 0.06
C HIS A 49 1.31 -13.86 1.50
N PHE A 50 2.06 -13.37 2.49
CA PHE A 50 1.67 -13.46 3.88
C PHE A 50 0.31 -12.81 4.12
N LEU A 51 -0.56 -13.58 4.78
CA LEU A 51 -1.90 -13.17 5.15
C LEU A 51 -1.98 -13.11 6.68
N PRO A 52 -1.99 -11.91 7.29
CA PRO A 52 -2.26 -11.80 8.71
C PRO A 52 -3.66 -12.34 9.02
N PRO A 53 -3.90 -12.94 10.21
CA PRO A 53 -5.24 -13.37 10.60
C PRO A 53 -6.26 -12.24 10.45
N GLY A 54 -7.32 -12.47 9.66
CA GLY A 54 -8.37 -11.48 9.40
C GLY A 54 -7.98 -10.28 8.53
N GLY A 55 -6.77 -10.24 7.95
CA GLY A 55 -6.31 -9.12 7.12
C GLY A 55 -6.17 -9.44 5.63
N GLU A 56 -5.27 -8.72 4.97
CA GLU A 56 -4.97 -8.83 3.54
C GLU A 56 -3.48 -9.12 3.30
N SER A 57 -3.17 -9.86 2.25
CA SER A 57 -1.81 -9.96 1.69
C SER A 57 -1.55 -8.86 0.66
N TYR A 58 -0.28 -8.53 0.40
CA TYR A 58 0.07 -7.60 -0.68
C TYR A 58 -0.43 -8.10 -2.05
N ALA A 59 -0.39 -9.40 -2.29
CA ALA A 59 -0.95 -10.00 -3.50
C ALA A 59 -2.44 -9.63 -3.70
N GLN A 60 -3.25 -9.64 -2.63
CA GLN A 60 -4.67 -9.25 -2.69
C GLN A 60 -4.84 -7.73 -2.89
N VAL A 61 -4.06 -6.91 -2.17
CA VAL A 61 -4.08 -5.46 -2.33
C VAL A 61 -3.74 -5.06 -3.76
N THR A 62 -2.74 -5.70 -4.38
CA THR A 62 -2.36 -5.43 -5.76
C THR A 62 -3.48 -5.70 -6.76
N LEU A 63 -4.38 -6.66 -6.51
CA LEU A 63 -5.55 -6.87 -7.38
C LEU A 63 -6.49 -5.66 -7.36
N ARG A 64 -6.83 -5.13 -6.18
CA ARG A 64 -7.71 -3.95 -6.08
C ARG A 64 -7.03 -2.67 -6.57
N ILE A 65 -5.72 -2.53 -6.37
CA ILE A 65 -4.95 -1.38 -6.89
C ILE A 65 -4.82 -1.43 -8.40
N ARG A 66 -4.61 -2.60 -9.00
CA ARG A 66 -4.68 -2.78 -10.45
C ARG A 66 -6.03 -2.33 -11.00
N ASN A 67 -7.13 -2.84 -10.43
CA ASN A 67 -8.47 -2.49 -10.88
C ASN A 67 -8.74 -0.98 -10.76
N TRP A 68 -8.19 -0.32 -9.74
CA TRP A 68 -8.25 1.13 -9.62
C TRP A 68 -7.42 1.83 -10.69
N TYR A 69 -6.16 1.43 -10.87
CA TYR A 69 -5.24 2.04 -11.83
C TYR A 69 -5.78 1.98 -13.27
N GLU A 70 -6.40 0.87 -13.67
CA GLU A 70 -7.03 0.70 -14.99
C GLU A 70 -8.18 1.70 -15.26
N THR A 71 -8.71 2.36 -14.23
CA THR A 71 -9.74 3.41 -14.38
C THR A 71 -9.16 4.81 -14.54
N VAL A 72 -7.85 4.99 -14.35
CA VAL A 72 -7.18 6.30 -14.40
C VAL A 72 -6.88 6.65 -15.86
N GLY A 73 -7.65 7.59 -16.42
CA GLY A 73 -7.51 8.04 -17.81
C GLY A 73 -6.77 9.37 -18.03
N LYS A 74 -6.27 10.00 -16.95
CA LYS A 74 -5.59 11.30 -16.98
C LYS A 74 -4.65 11.46 -15.79
N ASP A 75 -3.79 12.47 -15.84
CA ASP A 75 -2.94 12.87 -14.72
C ASP A 75 -3.79 13.04 -13.46
N THR A 76 -3.42 12.32 -12.40
CA THR A 76 -4.22 12.16 -11.19
C THR A 76 -3.31 12.27 -9.98
N VAL A 77 -3.70 13.10 -9.01
CA VAL A 77 -3.06 13.17 -7.69
C VAL A 77 -3.85 12.28 -6.73
N VAL A 78 -3.14 11.44 -5.97
CA VAL A 78 -3.75 10.49 -5.05
C VAL A 78 -3.10 10.63 -3.68
N ALA A 79 -3.92 10.86 -2.67
CA ALA A 79 -3.53 10.71 -1.28
C ALA A 79 -4.01 9.33 -0.79
N ALA A 80 -3.08 8.44 -0.49
CA ALA A 80 -3.36 7.07 -0.04
C ALA A 80 -2.29 6.65 0.98
N HIS A 81 -1.94 5.37 0.99
CA HIS A 81 -1.13 4.77 2.05
C HIS A 81 0.08 4.02 1.51
N GLY A 82 0.94 3.56 2.42
CA GLY A 82 2.21 2.91 2.07
C GLY A 82 1.99 1.58 1.36
N GLY A 83 1.04 0.77 1.84
CA GLY A 83 0.72 -0.51 1.20
C GLY A 83 0.15 -0.35 -0.20
N THR A 84 -0.69 0.67 -0.40
CA THR A 84 -1.23 1.06 -1.72
C THR A 84 -0.12 1.45 -2.71
N ALA A 85 0.84 2.28 -2.29
CA ALA A 85 1.95 2.68 -3.16
C ALA A 85 2.84 1.49 -3.54
N ARG A 86 3.17 0.61 -2.59
CA ARG A 86 3.93 -0.62 -2.83
C ARG A 86 3.22 -1.57 -3.80
N ALA A 87 1.90 -1.73 -3.64
CA ALA A 87 1.08 -2.54 -4.52
C ALA A 87 1.09 -2.00 -5.96
N LEU A 88 1.09 -0.67 -6.15
CA LEU A 88 1.21 -0.04 -7.47
C LEU A 88 2.61 -0.23 -8.07
N ILE A 89 3.67 -0.10 -7.27
CA ILE A 89 5.05 -0.39 -7.69
C ILE A 89 5.17 -1.81 -8.25
N ALA A 90 4.59 -2.79 -7.55
CA ALA A 90 4.56 -4.18 -8.02
C ALA A 90 3.73 -4.35 -9.30
N HIS A 91 2.54 -3.74 -9.36
CA HIS A 91 1.66 -3.83 -10.52
C HIS A 91 2.31 -3.29 -11.79
N LEU A 92 3.01 -2.16 -11.69
CA LEU A 92 3.72 -1.51 -12.80
C LEU A 92 5.09 -2.13 -13.08
N ALA A 93 5.44 -3.24 -12.42
CA ALA A 93 6.73 -3.92 -12.55
C ALA A 93 7.95 -3.01 -12.33
N LEU A 94 7.80 -1.97 -11.50
CA LEU A 94 8.90 -1.06 -11.12
C LEU A 94 9.86 -1.71 -10.11
N ALA A 95 9.38 -2.73 -9.40
CA ALA A 95 10.17 -3.66 -8.62
C ALA A 95 9.50 -5.05 -8.66
N SER A 96 10.24 -6.11 -8.35
CA SER A 96 9.62 -7.43 -8.17
C SER A 96 8.66 -7.40 -6.97
N PRO A 97 7.65 -8.28 -6.92
CA PRO A 97 6.69 -8.31 -5.82
C PRO A 97 7.35 -8.37 -4.43
N GLN A 98 8.40 -9.18 -4.30
CA GLN A 98 9.18 -9.31 -3.05
C GLN A 98 9.85 -7.99 -2.68
N HIS A 99 10.50 -7.30 -3.62
CA HIS A 99 11.14 -6.02 -3.33
C HIS A 99 10.12 -4.89 -3.09
N ALA A 100 9.01 -4.88 -3.82
CA ALA A 100 7.95 -3.89 -3.68
C ALA A 100 7.33 -3.91 -2.28
N ALA A 101 7.09 -5.10 -1.69
CA ALA A 101 6.56 -5.24 -0.33
C ALA A 101 7.44 -4.57 0.76
N HIS A 102 8.73 -4.35 0.47
CA HIS A 102 9.69 -3.71 1.38
C HIS A 102 10.11 -2.30 0.93
N TYR A 103 9.52 -1.77 -0.14
CA TYR A 103 9.90 -0.45 -0.66
C TYR A 103 9.61 0.65 0.39
N SER A 104 10.55 1.58 0.60
CA SER A 104 10.33 2.69 1.53
C SER A 104 9.38 3.71 0.90
N ILE A 105 8.28 3.97 1.60
CA ILE A 105 7.31 5.01 1.24
C ILE A 105 7.29 6.02 2.38
N ASP A 106 7.94 7.14 2.14
CA ASP A 106 8.21 8.14 3.18
C ASP A 106 7.02 9.10 3.32
N GLN A 107 6.79 9.58 4.54
CA GLN A 107 5.78 10.61 4.80
C GLN A 107 6.27 11.99 4.32
N GLY A 108 5.34 12.84 3.87
CA GLY A 108 5.65 14.19 3.39
C GLY A 108 6.31 14.23 2.01
N VAL A 109 6.28 13.13 1.26
CA VAL A 109 6.93 12.97 -0.03
C VAL A 109 5.91 12.70 -1.12
N VAL A 110 6.12 13.25 -2.31
CA VAL A 110 5.34 12.97 -3.51
C VAL A 110 6.09 11.98 -4.39
N TYR A 111 5.42 10.87 -4.71
CA TYR A 111 5.90 9.86 -5.64
C TYR A 111 5.17 10.00 -6.98
N VAL A 112 5.91 10.21 -8.07
CA VAL A 112 5.36 10.38 -9.42
C VAL A 112 5.63 9.13 -10.24
N PHE A 113 4.56 8.48 -10.68
CA PHE A 113 4.58 7.30 -11.53
C PHE A 113 4.37 7.72 -12.98
N GLU A 114 5.35 7.46 -13.86
CA GLU A 114 5.28 7.84 -15.27
C GLU A 114 5.84 6.71 -16.15
N GLY A 115 4.96 5.99 -16.85
CA GLY A 115 5.33 4.78 -17.58
C GLY A 115 6.03 3.77 -16.66
N ASN A 116 7.28 3.43 -16.98
CA ASN A 116 8.10 2.52 -16.18
C ASN A 116 9.08 3.25 -15.24
N ARG A 117 8.73 4.47 -14.80
CA ARG A 117 9.58 5.28 -13.91
C ARG A 117 8.83 5.70 -12.65
N LEU A 118 9.58 5.77 -11.56
CA LEU A 118 9.17 6.32 -10.28
C LEU A 118 10.12 7.45 -9.90
N ALA A 119 9.60 8.67 -9.76
CA ALA A 119 10.33 9.81 -9.22
C ALA A 119 9.85 10.15 -7.81
N ARG A 120 10.78 10.59 -6.95
CA ARG A 120 10.53 10.98 -5.56
C ARG A 120 10.82 12.46 -5.38
N HIS A 121 9.88 13.20 -4.82
CA HIS A 121 9.98 14.64 -4.55
C HIS A 121 9.71 14.90 -3.05
N ALA A 122 10.70 15.46 -2.35
CA ALA A 122 10.62 15.83 -0.94
C ALA A 122 10.57 17.36 -0.78
#